data_AF-A0A1V5B1H7-F1
#
_entry.id   AF-A0A1V5B1H7-F1
#
_cell.length_a   1.000
_cell.length_b   1.000
_cell.length_c   1.000
_cell.angle_alpha   90.00
_cell.angle_beta   90.00
_cell.angle_gamma   90.00
#
_symmetry.space_group_name_H-M   'P 1'
#
loop_
_entity.id
_entity.type
_entity.pdbx_description
1 polymer ?
#
loop_
_entity_poly.entity_id
_entity_poly.type
_entity_poly.pdbx_seq_one_letter_code
_entity_poly.pdbx_strand_id
1 'polypeptide(L)'
;MKNLGTADRLIRVIIAEACAIAAFFWAGENLQLLLGLAAAVMMIPAITGSCGLYEIAGWNSCEIVKRNDRKIKTAFVAAALLLAVVGSFSSAVLTRNIFLDDLQSVDEAYNLALQSTGQAETEGAAVQQDELERVFIAFQSKYSKYRPLTVKYDGNFPAQMNNISAAIAGSKQEMILGNLSSAHEELKRIGPIIEQLQDR
;
A
#
# COMPACT_ATOMS: atom_id res chain seq x y z
N MET A 1 -5.14 10.99 -39.06
CA MET A 1 -3.76 11.52 -39.22
C MET A 1 -2.93 11.00 -38.04
N LYS A 2 -1.78 10.34 -38.28
CA LYS A 2 -0.91 9.81 -37.20
C LYS A 2 0.21 10.81 -36.96
N ASN A 3 0.10 11.60 -35.90
CA ASN A 3 0.93 12.77 -35.65
C ASN A 3 1.92 12.56 -34.47
N LEU A 4 2.09 11.32 -34.03
CA LEU A 4 2.95 10.94 -32.90
C LEU A 4 4.10 10.05 -33.36
N GLY A 5 5.32 10.47 -33.04
CA GLY A 5 6.53 9.66 -33.25
C GLY A 5 6.45 8.34 -32.48
N THR A 6 7.03 7.26 -33.03
CA THR A 6 6.98 5.96 -32.35
C THR A 6 7.72 5.98 -31.01
N ALA A 7 8.78 6.79 -30.89
CA ALA A 7 9.51 6.95 -29.63
C ALA A 7 8.64 7.58 -28.52
N ASP A 8 7.90 8.66 -28.83
CA ASP A 8 7.01 9.31 -27.86
C ASP A 8 5.93 8.36 -27.34
N ARG A 9 5.31 7.58 -28.24
CA ARG A 9 4.31 6.56 -27.86
C ARG A 9 4.88 5.52 -26.89
N LEU A 10 6.11 5.06 -27.12
CA LEU A 10 6.76 4.05 -26.27
C LEU A 10 7.11 4.62 -24.89
N ILE A 11 7.58 5.87 -24.82
CA ILE A 11 7.84 6.55 -23.55
C ILE A 11 6.56 6.71 -22.74
N ARG A 12 5.45 7.13 -23.38
CA ARG A 12 4.15 7.25 -22.70
C ARG A 12 3.65 5.92 -22.12
N VAL A 13 3.90 4.80 -22.82
CA VAL A 13 3.56 3.46 -22.29
C VAL A 13 4.33 3.18 -21.01
N ILE A 14 5.65 3.40 -21.00
CA ILE A 14 6.48 3.16 -19.82
C ILE A 14 6.04 4.04 -18.64
N ILE A 15 5.75 5.32 -18.87
CA ILE A 15 5.29 6.23 -17.81
C ILE A 15 3.90 5.80 -17.31
N ALA A 16 2.98 5.47 -18.21
CA ALA A 16 1.65 4.99 -17.83
C ALA A 16 1.73 3.70 -17.00
N GLU A 17 2.64 2.80 -17.36
CA GLU A 17 2.89 1.55 -16.64
C GLU A 17 3.49 1.79 -15.26
N ALA A 18 4.48 2.67 -15.13
CA ALA A 18 5.02 3.08 -13.84
C ALA A 18 3.94 3.72 -12.94
N CYS A 19 3.09 4.59 -13.51
CA CYS A 19 1.94 5.17 -12.80
C CYS A 19 0.94 4.09 -12.36
N ALA A 20 0.66 3.09 -13.21
CA ALA A 20 -0.25 2.00 -12.88
C ALA A 20 0.30 1.12 -11.75
N ILE A 21 1.60 0.77 -11.78
CA ILE A 21 2.25 0.03 -10.70
C ILE A 21 2.22 0.84 -9.40
N ALA A 22 2.57 2.13 -9.45
CA ALA A 22 2.50 3.00 -8.28
C ALA A 22 1.06 3.12 -7.73
N ALA A 23 0.07 3.31 -8.59
CA ALA A 23 -1.34 3.38 -8.21
C ALA A 23 -1.80 2.09 -7.53
N PHE A 24 -1.40 0.94 -8.06
CA PHE A 24 -1.91 -0.35 -7.61
C PHE A 24 -1.21 -0.83 -6.34
N PHE A 25 0.10 -0.67 -6.23
CA PHE A 25 0.89 -1.23 -5.14
C PHE A 25 1.20 -0.25 -4.03
N TRP A 26 1.32 1.06 -4.30
CA TRP A 26 1.92 2.02 -3.37
C TRP A 26 0.95 3.13 -2.94
N ALA A 27 -0.11 3.37 -3.70
CA ALA A 27 -0.99 4.51 -3.47
C ALA A 27 -2.17 4.16 -2.57
N GLY A 28 -2.47 5.04 -1.61
CA GLY A 28 -3.74 5.05 -0.90
C GLY A 28 -4.89 5.59 -1.77
N GLU A 29 -6.13 5.49 -1.29
CA GLU A 29 -7.35 5.71 -2.09
C GLU A 29 -7.33 6.98 -2.98
N ASN A 30 -7.00 8.13 -2.39
CA ASN A 30 -6.97 9.40 -3.13
C ASN A 30 -5.88 9.46 -4.21
N LEU A 31 -4.68 8.98 -3.88
CA LEU A 31 -3.55 9.02 -4.81
C LEU A 31 -3.68 7.94 -5.90
N GLN A 32 -4.32 6.81 -5.58
CA GLN A 32 -4.60 5.73 -6.52
C GLN A 32 -5.48 6.23 -7.67
N LEU A 33 -6.52 7.04 -7.38
CA LEU A 33 -7.37 7.62 -8.42
C LEU A 33 -6.61 8.58 -9.33
N LEU A 34 -5.79 9.47 -8.76
CA LEU A 34 -4.99 10.43 -9.52
C LEU A 34 -3.97 9.75 -10.42
N LEU A 35 -3.24 8.77 -9.90
CA LEU A 35 -2.26 8.01 -10.67
C LEU A 35 -2.93 7.11 -11.73
N GLY A 36 -4.09 6.53 -11.42
CA GLY A 36 -4.88 5.76 -12.37
C GLY A 36 -5.37 6.63 -13.53
N LEU A 37 -5.85 7.84 -13.25
CA LEU A 37 -6.27 8.79 -14.28
C LEU A 37 -5.08 9.25 -15.13
N ALA A 38 -3.94 9.57 -14.50
CA ALA A 38 -2.72 9.92 -15.22
C ALA A 38 -2.27 8.78 -16.15
N ALA A 39 -2.28 7.53 -15.68
CA ALA A 39 -1.98 6.35 -16.49
C ALA A 39 -2.94 6.23 -17.69
N ALA A 40 -4.25 6.38 -17.47
CA ALA A 40 -5.26 6.31 -18.52
C ALA A 40 -5.07 7.41 -19.59
N VAL A 41 -4.88 8.66 -19.17
CA VAL A 41 -4.67 9.81 -20.05
C VAL A 41 -3.39 9.65 -20.89
N MET A 42 -2.33 9.06 -20.34
CA MET A 42 -1.10 8.80 -21.10
C MET A 42 -1.24 7.61 -22.05
N MET A 43 -2.03 6.60 -21.68
CA MET A 43 -2.21 5.38 -22.46
C MET A 43 -3.09 5.61 -23.71
N ILE A 44 -4.12 6.46 -23.63
CA ILE A 44 -5.04 6.71 -24.75
C ILE A 44 -4.31 7.21 -26.03
N PRO A 45 -3.49 8.28 -25.99
CA PRO A 45 -2.71 8.73 -27.16
C PRO A 45 -1.66 7.71 -27.62
N ALA A 46 -1.11 6.92 -26.68
CA ALA A 46 -0.14 5.89 -27.00
C ALA A 46 -0.78 4.77 -27.85
N ILE A 47 -2.05 4.42 -27.62
CA ILE A 47 -2.78 3.41 -28.40
C ILE A 47 -3.27 3.99 -29.73
N THR A 48 -3.96 5.13 -29.71
CA THR A 48 -4.59 5.72 -30.92
C THR A 48 -3.55 6.23 -31.92
N GLY A 49 -2.35 6.61 -31.45
CA GLY A 49 -1.32 7.24 -32.28
C GLY A 49 -1.75 8.63 -32.79
N SER A 50 -2.78 9.21 -32.19
CA SER A 50 -3.28 10.56 -32.45
C SER A 50 -3.31 11.36 -31.15
N CYS A 51 -2.82 12.59 -31.24
CA CYS A 51 -2.88 13.57 -30.15
C CYS A 51 -4.27 14.23 -30.14
N GLY A 52 -5.30 13.53 -29.64
CA GLY A 52 -6.68 14.06 -29.65
C GLY A 52 -6.86 15.40 -28.93
N LEU A 53 -6.05 15.69 -27.90
CA LEU A 53 -6.06 16.97 -27.17
C LEU A 53 -5.45 18.14 -27.97
N TYR A 54 -4.45 17.86 -28.81
CA TYR A 54 -3.82 18.89 -29.65
C TYR A 54 -4.67 19.21 -30.89
N GLU A 55 -5.51 18.26 -31.32
CA GLU A 55 -6.48 18.44 -32.39
C GLU A 55 -7.60 19.41 -31.99
N ILE A 56 -8.00 19.41 -30.71
CA ILE A 56 -8.99 20.36 -30.14
C ILE A 56 -8.36 21.75 -29.90
N ALA A 57 -7.07 21.81 -29.53
CA ALA A 57 -6.34 23.06 -29.27
C ALA A 57 -5.71 23.70 -30.53
N GLY A 58 -5.86 23.10 -31.71
CA GLY A 58 -5.36 23.64 -32.99
C GLY A 58 -3.83 23.71 -33.10
N TRP A 59 -3.07 23.07 -32.21
CA TRP A 59 -1.61 23.12 -32.18
C TRP A 59 -1.00 21.91 -32.89
N ASN A 60 -0.56 22.12 -34.14
CA ASN A 60 0.25 21.16 -34.90
C ASN A 60 1.72 21.22 -34.45
N SER A 61 2.04 20.62 -33.31
CA SER A 61 3.44 20.37 -32.95
C SER A 61 3.87 19.05 -33.60
N CYS A 62 4.25 19.10 -34.88
CA CYS A 62 4.62 17.93 -35.67
C CYS A 62 5.93 18.16 -36.43
N GLU A 63 7.05 17.70 -35.85
CA GLU A 63 8.27 17.46 -36.62
C GLU A 63 8.44 15.95 -36.79
N ILE A 64 8.42 15.51 -38.05
CA ILE A 64 8.41 14.10 -38.44
C ILE A 64 9.83 13.56 -38.34
N VAL A 65 10.24 13.03 -37.19
CA VAL A 65 11.41 12.15 -37.11
C VAL A 65 10.96 10.70 -37.27
N LYS A 66 10.86 10.25 -38.53
CA LYS A 66 10.46 8.88 -38.90
C LYS A 66 11.64 7.91 -38.70
N ARG A 67 12.07 7.67 -37.45
CA ARG A 67 13.09 6.65 -37.14
C ARG A 67 12.43 5.28 -37.00
N ASN A 68 12.35 4.53 -38.11
CA ASN A 68 11.81 3.18 -38.14
C ASN A 68 12.90 2.14 -37.87
N ASP A 69 13.47 2.15 -36.66
CA ASP A 69 14.43 1.13 -36.25
C ASP A 69 13.71 0.00 -35.51
N ARG A 70 13.64 -1.18 -36.15
CA ARG A 70 12.99 -2.37 -35.59
C ARG A 70 13.65 -2.80 -34.28
N LYS A 71 14.97 -2.63 -34.13
CA LYS A 71 15.72 -3.01 -32.92
C LYS A 71 15.33 -2.15 -31.72
N ILE A 72 15.15 -0.85 -31.94
CA ILE A 72 14.70 0.09 -30.90
C ILE A 72 13.29 -0.26 -30.42
N LYS A 73 12.36 -0.54 -31.35
CA LYS A 73 11.00 -0.95 -30.99
C LYS A 73 10.99 -2.23 -30.16
N THR A 74 11.76 -3.24 -30.56
CA THR A 74 11.87 -4.49 -29.79
C THR A 74 12.49 -4.25 -28.41
N ALA A 75 13.50 -3.38 -28.30
CA ALA A 75 14.11 -3.05 -27.01
C ALA A 75 13.12 -2.37 -26.06
N PHE A 76 12.31 -1.42 -26.55
CA PHE A 76 11.28 -0.76 -25.74
C PHE A 76 10.16 -1.70 -25.31
N VAL A 77 9.68 -2.57 -26.20
CA VAL A 77 8.67 -3.57 -25.85
C VAL A 77 9.21 -4.54 -24.81
N ALA A 78 10.47 -4.98 -24.96
CA ALA A 78 11.14 -5.79 -23.95
C ALA A 78 11.27 -5.05 -22.62
N ALA A 79 11.63 -3.76 -22.63
CA ALA A 79 11.73 -2.94 -21.43
C ALA A 79 10.39 -2.77 -20.72
N ALA A 80 9.30 -2.50 -21.46
CA ALA A 80 7.95 -2.42 -20.90
C ALA A 80 7.54 -3.77 -20.27
N LEU A 81 7.71 -4.89 -20.98
CA LEU A 81 7.40 -6.21 -20.44
C LEU A 81 8.22 -6.52 -19.17
N LEU A 82 9.51 -6.17 -19.16
CA LEU A 82 10.35 -6.33 -17.98
C LEU A 82 9.86 -5.47 -16.83
N LEU A 83 9.47 -4.21 -17.08
CA LEU A 83 8.93 -3.32 -16.06
C LEU A 83 7.59 -3.84 -15.52
N ALA A 84 6.70 -4.37 -16.37
CA ALA A 84 5.45 -5.01 -15.96
C ALA A 84 5.70 -6.12 -14.95
N VAL A 85 6.58 -7.06 -15.33
CA VAL A 85 6.81 -8.30 -14.56
C VAL A 85 7.62 -8.00 -13.32
N VAL A 86 8.81 -7.39 -13.48
CA VAL A 86 9.74 -7.13 -12.39
C VAL A 86 9.20 -6.05 -11.47
N GLY A 87 8.59 -5.00 -12.02
CA GLY A 87 8.02 -3.91 -11.23
C GLY A 87 6.84 -4.37 -10.39
N SER A 88 5.92 -5.18 -10.95
CA SER A 88 4.79 -5.73 -10.19
C SER A 88 5.24 -6.74 -9.15
N PHE A 89 6.11 -7.69 -9.52
CA PHE A 89 6.60 -8.70 -8.58
C PHE A 89 7.39 -8.08 -7.42
N SER A 90 8.34 -7.19 -7.72
CA SER A 90 9.14 -6.51 -6.69
C SER A 90 8.27 -5.64 -5.80
N SER A 91 7.28 -4.94 -6.36
CA SER A 91 6.35 -4.13 -5.57
C SER A 91 5.48 -4.99 -4.65
N ALA A 92 5.01 -6.15 -5.12
CA ALA A 92 4.22 -7.08 -4.31
C ALA A 92 5.01 -7.54 -3.06
N VAL A 93 6.24 -8.01 -3.29
CA VAL A 93 7.11 -8.52 -2.21
C VAL A 93 7.50 -7.40 -1.25
N LEU A 94 7.92 -6.24 -1.77
CA LEU A 94 8.39 -5.15 -0.93
C LEU A 94 7.28 -4.57 -0.06
N THR A 95 6.09 -4.36 -0.62
CA THR A 95 4.96 -3.83 0.14
C THR A 95 4.43 -4.81 1.19
N ARG A 96 4.53 -6.12 0.92
CA ARG A 96 4.27 -7.17 1.93
C ARG A 96 5.28 -7.09 3.07
N ASN A 97 6.58 -7.01 2.78
CA ASN A 97 7.62 -6.95 3.81
C ASN A 97 7.46 -5.71 4.69
N ILE A 98 7.20 -4.54 4.10
CA ILE A 98 6.93 -3.31 4.86
C ILE A 98 5.73 -3.50 5.80
N PHE A 99 4.69 -4.21 5.37
CA PHE A 99 3.54 -4.52 6.22
C PHE A 99 3.87 -5.46 7.36
N LEU A 100 4.67 -6.49 7.11
CA LEU A 100 5.11 -7.42 8.15
C LEU A 100 6.04 -6.76 9.15
N ASP A 101 6.95 -5.88 8.72
CA ASP A 101 7.84 -5.11 9.61
C ASP A 101 7.03 -4.15 10.51
N ASP A 102 6.04 -3.45 9.94
CA ASP A 102 5.13 -2.59 10.71
C ASP A 102 4.27 -3.41 11.69
N LEU A 103 3.82 -4.60 11.28
CA LEU A 103 3.04 -5.51 12.12
C LEU A 103 3.90 -6.11 13.25
N GLN A 104 5.17 -6.38 12.98
CA GLN A 104 6.13 -6.82 13.99
C GLN A 104 6.30 -5.76 15.08
N SER A 105 6.33 -4.48 14.72
CA SER A 105 6.39 -3.40 15.71
C SER A 105 5.15 -3.41 16.63
N VAL A 106 3.97 -3.72 16.09
CA VAL A 106 2.74 -3.91 16.88
C VAL A 106 2.85 -5.16 17.76
N ASP A 107 3.34 -6.27 17.22
CA ASP A 107 3.51 -7.54 17.95
C ASP A 107 4.49 -7.41 19.12
N GLU A 108 5.61 -6.71 18.93
CA GLU A 108 6.57 -6.44 19.99
C GLU A 108 5.95 -5.61 21.13
N ALA A 109 5.27 -4.50 20.80
CA ALA A 109 4.56 -3.68 21.79
C ALA A 109 3.43 -4.46 22.49
N TYR A 110 2.73 -5.31 21.75
CA TYR A 110 1.69 -6.20 22.25
C TYR A 110 2.25 -7.18 23.28
N ASN A 111 3.34 -7.86 22.97
CA ASN A 111 3.95 -8.84 23.86
C ASN A 111 4.45 -8.20 25.16
N LEU A 112 5.01 -6.98 25.10
CA LEU A 112 5.41 -6.21 26.28
C LEU A 112 4.21 -5.80 27.17
N ALA A 113 3.12 -5.35 26.56
CA ALA A 113 1.88 -5.03 27.28
C ALA A 113 1.25 -6.29 27.91
N LEU A 114 1.24 -7.41 27.18
CA LEU A 114 0.72 -8.68 27.67
C LEU A 114 1.55 -9.22 28.85
N GLN A 115 2.89 -9.12 28.76
CA GLN A 115 3.79 -9.56 29.82
C GLN A 115 3.62 -8.72 31.10
N SER A 116 3.64 -7.38 30.98
CA SER A 116 3.56 -6.47 32.12
C SER A 116 2.23 -6.57 32.87
N THR A 117 1.11 -6.73 32.15
CA THR A 117 -0.20 -7.02 32.75
C THR A 117 -0.24 -8.37 33.45
N GLY A 118 0.45 -9.39 32.91
CA GLY A 118 0.56 -10.71 33.53
C GLY A 118 1.44 -10.75 34.79
N GLN A 119 2.43 -9.87 34.89
CA GLN A 119 3.32 -9.73 36.06
C GLN A 119 2.74 -8.83 37.16
N ALA A 120 1.56 -8.24 36.95
CA ALA A 120 0.91 -7.30 37.85
C ALA A 120 1.75 -6.04 38.17
N GLU A 121 2.64 -5.64 37.25
CA GLU A 121 3.47 -4.43 37.38
C GLU A 121 2.66 -3.19 36.96
N THR A 122 2.04 -2.49 37.90
CA THR A 122 1.10 -1.38 37.60
C THR A 122 1.73 -0.23 36.81
N GLU A 123 2.89 0.28 37.24
CA GLU A 123 3.58 1.38 36.56
C GLU A 123 4.12 0.96 35.18
N GLY A 124 4.67 -0.25 35.09
CA GLY A 124 5.17 -0.82 33.83
C GLY A 124 4.05 -1.07 32.83
N ALA A 125 2.92 -1.62 33.28
CA ALA A 125 1.78 -1.92 32.43
C ALA A 125 1.19 -0.66 31.79
N ALA A 126 1.05 0.45 32.54
CA ALA A 126 0.53 1.71 31.99
C ALA A 126 1.41 2.22 30.83
N VAL A 127 2.73 2.19 31.00
CA VAL A 127 3.67 2.62 29.97
C VAL A 127 3.60 1.74 28.72
N GLN A 128 3.57 0.41 28.88
CA GLN A 128 3.50 -0.50 27.74
C GLN A 128 2.14 -0.45 27.03
N GLN A 129 1.06 -0.21 27.78
CA GLN A 129 -0.28 -0.05 27.23
C GLN A 129 -0.36 1.21 26.34
N ASP A 130 0.19 2.33 26.80
CA ASP A 130 0.24 3.56 26.00
C ASP A 130 1.13 3.40 24.75
N GLU A 131 2.22 2.64 24.85
CA GLU A 131 3.09 2.31 23.71
C GLU A 131 2.35 1.45 22.66
N LEU A 132 1.69 0.38 23.09
CA LEU A 132 0.87 -0.47 22.23
C LEU A 132 -0.22 0.34 21.52
N GLU A 133 -0.95 1.18 22.25
CA GLU A 133 -1.98 2.05 21.67
C GLU A 133 -1.38 2.98 20.62
N ARG A 134 -0.24 3.62 20.92
CA ARG A 134 0.44 4.52 19.99
C ARG A 134 0.86 3.83 18.70
N VAL A 135 1.55 2.68 18.81
CA VAL A 135 2.06 1.93 17.65
C VAL A 135 0.90 1.39 16.83
N PHE A 136 -0.14 0.86 17.48
CA PHE A 136 -1.31 0.33 16.80
C PHE A 136 -2.13 1.42 16.09
N ILE A 137 -2.31 2.60 16.69
CA ILE A 137 -2.99 3.73 16.02
C ILE A 137 -2.21 4.16 14.77
N ALA A 138 -0.88 4.21 14.83
CA ALA A 138 -0.05 4.51 13.66
C ALA A 138 -0.23 3.46 12.55
N PHE A 139 -0.19 2.17 12.92
CA PHE A 139 -0.45 1.05 12.02
C PHE A 139 -1.84 1.15 11.37
N GLN A 140 -2.89 1.27 12.17
CA GLN A 140 -4.27 1.35 11.71
C GLN A 140 -4.51 2.59 10.82
N SER A 141 -3.93 3.74 11.17
CA SER A 141 -4.05 4.98 10.38
C SER A 141 -3.38 4.86 9.01
N LYS A 142 -2.23 4.17 8.93
CA LYS A 142 -1.55 3.88 7.66
C LYS A 142 -2.39 2.91 6.82
N TYR A 143 -2.80 1.79 7.40
CA TYR A 143 -3.44 0.69 6.67
C TYR A 143 -4.94 0.84 6.42
N SER A 144 -5.58 1.84 7.04
CA SER A 144 -6.94 2.27 6.69
C SER A 144 -6.97 3.06 5.37
N LYS A 145 -5.90 3.80 5.05
CA LYS A 145 -5.81 4.65 3.85
C LYS A 145 -5.13 3.94 2.67
N TYR A 146 -4.24 3.00 2.97
CA TYR A 146 -3.42 2.30 2.00
C TYR A 146 -3.38 0.81 2.35
N ARG A 147 -3.62 -0.09 1.40
CA ARG A 147 -3.54 -1.54 1.63
C ARG A 147 -2.61 -2.22 0.64
N PRO A 148 -1.56 -2.90 1.11
CA PRO A 148 -0.72 -3.75 0.25
C PRO A 148 -1.54 -4.96 -0.21
N LEU A 149 -1.09 -5.61 -1.29
CA LEU A 149 -1.82 -6.74 -1.89
C LEU A 149 -2.23 -7.83 -0.89
N THR A 150 -1.38 -8.12 0.08
CA THR A 150 -1.59 -9.10 1.16
C THR A 150 -2.91 -8.90 1.92
N VAL A 151 -3.38 -7.66 2.08
CA VAL A 151 -4.63 -7.34 2.80
C VAL A 151 -5.62 -6.50 1.98
N LYS A 152 -5.27 -6.15 0.73
CA LYS A 152 -6.07 -5.27 -0.12
C LYS A 152 -7.47 -5.81 -0.38
N TYR A 153 -7.58 -7.12 -0.59
CA TYR A 153 -8.83 -7.80 -0.88
C TYR A 153 -9.39 -8.57 0.32
N ASP A 154 -8.78 -8.44 1.49
CA ASP A 154 -9.34 -9.04 2.69
C ASP A 154 -10.48 -8.19 3.25
N GLY A 155 -11.70 -8.72 3.14
CA GLY A 155 -12.90 -8.10 3.70
C GLY A 155 -12.94 -8.11 5.23
N ASN A 156 -12.19 -9.00 5.87
CA ASN A 156 -12.14 -9.11 7.34
C ASN A 156 -11.12 -8.16 7.97
N PHE A 157 -10.16 -7.64 7.19
CA PHE A 157 -9.09 -6.77 7.69
C PHE A 157 -9.61 -5.57 8.52
N PRO A 158 -10.64 -4.82 8.08
CA PRO A 158 -11.20 -3.73 8.90
C PRO A 158 -11.78 -4.21 10.23
N ALA A 159 -12.46 -5.36 10.23
CA ALA A 159 -13.05 -5.93 11.43
C ALA A 159 -11.96 -6.40 12.40
N GLN A 160 -10.89 -7.02 11.90
CA GLN A 160 -9.72 -7.40 12.67
C GLN A 160 -9.06 -6.17 13.34
N MET A 161 -8.87 -5.08 12.58
CA MET A 161 -8.34 -3.82 13.13
C MET A 161 -9.24 -3.24 14.23
N ASN A 162 -10.55 -3.28 14.04
CA ASN A 162 -11.51 -2.81 15.05
C ASN A 162 -11.49 -3.69 16.30
N ASN A 163 -11.36 -5.01 16.15
CA ASN A 163 -11.28 -5.94 17.26
C ASN A 163 -10.01 -5.73 18.09
N ILE A 164 -8.86 -5.51 17.45
CA ILE A 164 -7.61 -5.17 18.16
C ILE A 164 -7.77 -3.83 18.89
N SER A 165 -8.31 -2.81 18.23
CA SER A 165 -8.58 -1.50 18.84
C SER A 165 -9.48 -1.62 20.09
N ALA A 166 -10.56 -2.41 19.99
CA ALA A 166 -11.48 -2.64 21.09
C ALA A 166 -10.83 -3.39 22.26
N ALA A 167 -9.98 -4.38 21.99
CA ALA A 167 -9.24 -5.10 23.01
C ALA A 167 -8.21 -4.21 23.73
N ILE A 168 -7.49 -3.35 22.99
CA ILE A 168 -6.58 -2.36 23.57
C ILE A 168 -7.36 -1.39 24.48
N ALA A 169 -8.49 -0.86 24.00
CA ALA A 169 -9.32 0.04 24.80
C ALA A 169 -9.91 -0.64 26.04
N GLY A 170 -10.36 -1.89 25.92
CA GLY A 170 -10.86 -2.71 27.02
C GLY A 170 -9.78 -2.95 28.07
N SER A 171 -8.58 -3.34 27.65
CA SER A 171 -7.42 -3.51 28.53
C SER A 171 -7.12 -2.23 29.32
N LYS A 172 -7.05 -1.08 28.63
CA LYS A 172 -6.80 0.22 29.27
C LYS A 172 -7.86 0.56 30.32
N GLN A 173 -9.13 0.26 30.03
CA GLN A 173 -10.22 0.51 30.97
C GLN A 173 -10.10 -0.35 32.24
N GLU A 174 -9.78 -1.64 32.10
CA GLU A 174 -9.56 -2.54 33.23
C GLU A 174 -8.35 -2.11 34.08
N MET A 175 -7.29 -1.60 33.45
CA MET A 175 -6.14 -1.05 34.16
C MET A 175 -6.50 0.19 34.99
N ILE A 176 -7.34 1.08 34.46
CA ILE A 176 -7.84 2.25 35.19
C ILE A 176 -8.66 1.82 36.41
N LEU A 177 -9.40 0.71 36.31
CA LEU A 177 -10.15 0.12 37.41
C LEU A 177 -9.28 -0.67 38.40
N GLY A 178 -7.97 -0.78 38.15
CA GLY A 178 -7.02 -1.52 38.98
C GLY A 178 -7.05 -3.04 38.76
N ASN A 179 -7.70 -3.52 37.70
CA ASN A 179 -7.90 -4.93 37.41
C ASN A 179 -6.95 -5.44 36.30
N LEU A 180 -5.68 -5.66 36.65
CA LEU A 180 -4.66 -6.10 35.70
C LEU A 180 -4.94 -7.50 35.13
N SER A 181 -5.60 -8.38 35.87
CA SER A 181 -5.96 -9.72 35.37
C SER A 181 -6.97 -9.63 34.24
N SER A 182 -8.00 -8.79 34.36
CA SER A 182 -8.97 -8.60 33.27
C SER A 182 -8.36 -7.82 32.10
N ALA A 183 -7.46 -6.88 32.36
CA ALA A 183 -6.70 -6.21 31.30
C ALA A 183 -5.89 -7.22 30.47
N HIS A 184 -5.20 -8.15 31.14
CA HIS A 184 -4.45 -9.22 30.51
C HIS A 184 -5.35 -10.13 29.64
N GLU A 185 -6.55 -10.49 30.13
CA GLU A 185 -7.51 -11.30 29.36
C GLU A 185 -8.05 -10.57 28.12
N GLU A 186 -8.25 -9.25 28.18
CA GLU A 186 -8.60 -8.46 26.99
C GLU A 186 -7.47 -8.51 25.95
N LEU A 187 -6.21 -8.33 26.36
CA LEU A 187 -5.05 -8.39 25.46
C LEU A 187 -4.86 -9.77 24.81
N LYS A 188 -5.17 -10.88 25.51
CA LYS A 188 -5.08 -12.24 24.91
C LYS A 188 -5.90 -12.41 23.63
N ARG A 189 -6.96 -11.62 23.44
CA ARG A 189 -7.79 -11.66 22.23
C ARG A 189 -7.07 -11.19 20.98
N ILE A 190 -5.99 -10.42 21.13
CA ILE A 190 -5.23 -9.83 20.03
C ILE A 190 -4.31 -10.87 19.36
N GLY A 191 -3.69 -11.76 20.13
CA GLY A 191 -2.68 -12.71 19.64
C GLY A 191 -3.10 -13.50 18.39
N PRO A 192 -4.26 -14.19 18.40
CA PRO A 192 -4.73 -14.94 17.22
C PRO A 192 -4.97 -14.06 15.99
N ILE A 193 -5.27 -12.77 16.18
CA ILE A 193 -5.48 -11.83 15.07
C ILE A 193 -4.12 -11.44 14.46
N ILE A 194 -3.10 -11.18 15.29
CA ILE A 194 -1.75 -10.86 14.82
C ILE A 194 -1.15 -12.06 14.06
N GLU A 195 -1.29 -13.28 14.59
CA GLU A 195 -0.82 -14.52 13.93
C GLU A 195 -1.46 -14.69 12.55
N GLN A 196 -2.79 -14.54 12.46
CA GLN A 196 -3.52 -14.57 11.18
C GLN A 196 -3.10 -13.48 10.18
N LEU A 197 -2.53 -12.37 10.64
CA LEU A 197 -2.03 -11.30 9.77
C LEU A 197 -0.59 -11.57 9.33
N GLN A 198 0.23 -12.21 10.17
CA GLN A 198 1.60 -12.61 9.85
C GLN A 198 1.66 -13.73 8.80
N ASP A 199 0.71 -14.66 8.82
CA ASP A 199 0.65 -15.83 7.92
C ASP A 199 0.23 -15.51 6.46
N ARG A 200 0.01 -14.24 6.12
CA ARG A 200 -0.55 -13.82 4.82
C ARG A 200 0.48 -13.52 3.73
#